data_AF-A0A133VGK4-F1
#
_entry.id   AF-A0A133VGK4-F1
#
_cell.length_a   1.000
_cell.length_b   1.000
_cell.length_c   1.000
_cell.angle_alpha   90.00
_cell.angle_beta   90.00
_cell.angle_gamma   90.00
#
_symmetry.space_group_name_H-M   'P 1'
#
loop_
_entity.id
_entity.type
_entity.pdbx_description
1 polymer ?
#
loop_
_entity_poly.entity_id
_entity_poly.type
_entity_poly.pdbx_seq_one_letter_code
_entity_poly.pdbx_strand_id
1 'polypeptide(L)'
;MARVYSFDLQFEGSRRTQFYRELFGYRSKTTRTNKEGRERVYENFYPGLLTLLPHLRLGKSVIAVPKKTQGEMDGFFEDSRWGPIDLYSFDGILPSEDRMKAMEDALSEIMVGEDRTLKSEIDALLSLESRNSLDPEDEHRVRRVLERAEELMRCDWTGGAEFSEGLRRKISSLKRWTSQV
;
A
#
# COMPACT_ATOMS: atom_id res chain seq x y z
N MET A 1 -2.14 -5.63 -17.80
CA MET A 1 -2.46 -7.07 -17.62
C MET A 1 -2.38 -7.42 -16.14
N ALA A 2 -3.21 -8.34 -15.67
CA ALA A 2 -3.24 -8.82 -14.29
C ALA A 2 -2.49 -10.14 -14.15
N ARG A 3 -1.89 -10.38 -12.99
CA ARG A 3 -1.55 -11.72 -12.51
C ARG A 3 -2.58 -12.08 -11.43
N VAL A 4 -3.27 -13.19 -11.60
CA VAL A 4 -4.27 -13.69 -10.64
C VAL A 4 -3.66 -14.85 -9.89
N TYR A 5 -3.80 -14.84 -8.57
CA TYR A 5 -3.44 -15.92 -7.66
C TYR A 5 -4.69 -16.47 -7.01
N SER A 6 -4.87 -17.78 -7.10
CA SER A 6 -5.86 -18.55 -6.36
C SER A 6 -5.11 -19.54 -5.51
N PHE A 7 -5.27 -19.47 -4.19
CA PHE A 7 -4.50 -20.30 -3.27
C PHE A 7 -5.38 -20.99 -2.22
N ASP A 8 -4.98 -22.19 -1.83
CA ASP A 8 -5.49 -22.86 -0.63
C ASP A 8 -4.36 -23.27 0.30
N LEU A 9 -4.58 -23.07 1.60
CA LEU A 9 -3.55 -23.26 2.61
C LEU A 9 -3.75 -24.63 3.28
N GLN A 10 -2.77 -25.52 3.16
CA GLN A 10 -2.82 -26.85 3.78
C GLN A 10 -2.33 -26.84 5.25
N PHE A 11 -2.17 -25.66 5.84
CA PHE A 11 -1.75 -25.46 7.22
C PHE A 11 -2.73 -24.59 7.99
N GLU A 12 -2.81 -24.82 9.31
CA GLU A 12 -3.82 -24.22 10.18
C GLU A 12 -3.22 -23.41 11.34
N GLY A 13 -4.09 -22.92 12.23
CA GLY A 13 -3.71 -22.30 13.49
C GLY A 13 -2.96 -20.98 13.35
N SER A 14 -1.93 -20.81 14.18
CA SER A 14 -1.12 -19.58 14.25
C SER A 14 -0.41 -19.28 12.94
N ARG A 15 0.06 -20.31 12.22
CA ARG A 15 0.75 -20.15 10.92
C ARG A 15 -0.20 -19.61 9.85
N ARG A 16 -1.43 -20.13 9.77
CA ARG A 16 -2.46 -19.60 8.87
C ARG A 16 -2.80 -18.14 9.17
N THR A 17 -2.86 -17.81 10.46
CA THR A 17 -3.10 -16.43 10.90
C THR A 17 -1.93 -15.52 10.51
N GLN A 18 -0.68 -15.96 10.71
CA GLN A 18 0.51 -15.22 10.31
C GLN A 18 0.56 -15.00 8.80
N PHE A 19 0.28 -16.03 7.99
CA PHE A 19 0.22 -15.93 6.54
C PHE A 19 -0.72 -14.80 6.10
N TYR A 20 -1.97 -14.79 6.59
CA TYR A 20 -2.91 -13.75 6.22
C TYR A 20 -2.52 -12.36 6.74
N ARG A 21 -1.90 -12.28 7.91
CA ARG A 21 -1.39 -11.01 8.46
C ARG A 21 -0.23 -10.45 7.64
N GLU A 22 0.70 -11.28 7.21
CA GLU A 22 1.82 -10.85 6.35
C GLU A 22 1.33 -10.53 4.93
N LEU A 23 0.31 -11.23 4.42
CA LEU A 23 -0.25 -10.96 3.09
C LEU A 23 -1.11 -9.68 3.06
N PHE A 24 -2.09 -9.55 3.95
CA PHE A 24 -3.09 -8.48 3.93
C PHE A 24 -2.82 -7.33 4.91
N GLY A 25 -1.93 -7.54 5.87
CA GLY A 25 -1.79 -6.65 7.02
C GLY A 25 -2.84 -6.91 8.09
N TYR A 26 -2.70 -6.23 9.23
CA TYR A 26 -3.68 -6.31 10.31
C TYR A 26 -3.62 -5.08 11.22
N ARG A 27 -4.70 -4.86 11.96
CA ARG A 27 -4.74 -3.89 13.06
C ARG A 27 -4.72 -4.59 14.39
N SER A 28 -4.00 -4.04 15.34
CA SER A 28 -3.95 -4.51 16.73
C SER A 28 -4.24 -3.37 17.67
N LYS A 29 -5.12 -3.61 18.64
CA LYS A 29 -5.36 -2.68 19.74
C LYS A 29 -4.49 -3.07 20.93
N THR A 30 -3.77 -2.10 21.48
CA THR A 30 -2.95 -2.26 22.68
C THR A 30 -3.42 -1.26 23.72
N THR A 31 -3.93 -1.75 24.84
CA THR A 31 -4.29 -0.89 25.97
C THR A 31 -3.07 -0.72 26.86
N ARG A 32 -2.65 0.52 27.15
CA ARG A 32 -1.65 0.81 28.18
C ARG A 32 -2.25 1.73 29.22
N THR A 33 -2.03 1.41 30.49
CA THR A 33 -2.36 2.28 31.61
C THR A 33 -1.27 3.34 31.75
N ASN A 34 -1.64 4.62 31.74
CA ASN A 34 -0.71 5.71 31.98
C ASN A 34 -0.30 5.75 33.48
N LYS A 35 0.68 6.59 33.82
CA LYS A 35 1.15 6.78 35.22
C LYS A 35 0.06 7.26 36.18
N GLU A 36 -1.08 7.72 35.67
CA GLU A 36 -2.22 8.24 36.42
C GLU A 36 -3.36 7.21 36.55
N GLY A 37 -3.14 5.95 36.14
CA GLY A 37 -4.15 4.88 36.23
C GLY A 37 -5.21 4.90 35.13
N ARG A 38 -5.11 5.81 34.14
CA ARG A 38 -6.04 5.89 33.00
C ARG A 38 -5.60 4.96 31.88
N GLU A 39 -6.53 4.14 31.40
CA GLU A 39 -6.32 3.31 30.23
C GLU A 39 -6.32 4.14 28.95
N ARG A 40 -5.27 3.99 28.14
CA ARG A 40 -5.20 4.54 26.80
C ARG A 40 -5.11 3.39 25.80
N VAL A 41 -6.07 3.33 24.88
CA VAL A 41 -6.09 2.34 23.80
C VAL A 41 -5.32 2.91 22.61
N TYR A 42 -4.29 2.19 22.17
CA TYR A 42 -3.51 2.48 20.98
C TYR A 42 -3.92 1.50 19.88
N GLU A 43 -4.33 2.00 18.73
CA GLU A 43 -4.58 1.18 17.54
C GLU A 43 -3.34 1.24 16.65
N ASN A 44 -2.69 0.11 16.47
CA ASN A 44 -1.51 -0.04 15.62
C ASN A 44 -1.89 -0.75 14.34
N PHE A 45 -1.48 -0.22 13.19
CA PHE A 45 -1.63 -0.88 11.90
C PHE A 45 -0.28 -1.47 11.46
N TYR A 46 -0.31 -2.74 11.08
CA TYR A 46 0.85 -3.48 10.57
C TYR A 46 0.58 -3.79 9.10
N PRO A 47 1.27 -3.12 8.16
CA PRO A 47 1.05 -3.33 6.74
C PRO A 47 1.50 -4.74 6.33
N GLY A 48 0.71 -5.38 5.48
CA GLY A 48 1.12 -6.60 4.78
C GLY A 48 1.66 -6.28 3.39
N LEU A 49 2.01 -7.32 2.64
CA LEU A 49 2.48 -7.19 1.26
C LEU A 49 1.48 -6.43 0.39
N LEU A 50 0.20 -6.82 0.42
CA LEU A 50 -0.83 -6.21 -0.42
C LEU A 50 -1.21 -4.79 0.01
N THR A 51 -0.89 -4.37 1.24
CA THR A 51 -1.09 -2.98 1.66
C THR A 51 -0.23 -2.00 0.85
N LEU A 52 0.90 -2.47 0.35
CA LEU A 52 1.85 -1.66 -0.43
C LEU A 52 1.62 -1.75 -1.93
N LEU A 53 0.77 -2.68 -2.38
CA LEU A 53 0.58 -3.01 -3.78
C LEU A 53 -0.86 -2.76 -4.21
N PRO A 54 -1.09 -2.16 -5.39
CA PRO A 54 -2.41 -2.14 -5.99
C PRO A 54 -2.88 -3.58 -6.24
N HIS A 55 -4.07 -3.91 -5.74
CA HIS A 55 -4.60 -5.26 -5.83
C HIS A 55 -6.13 -5.26 -5.87
N LEU A 56 -6.69 -6.36 -6.35
CA LEU A 56 -8.13 -6.62 -6.34
C LEU A 56 -8.40 -7.95 -5.67
N ARG A 57 -9.33 -7.95 -4.73
CA ARG A 57 -9.81 -9.16 -4.10
C ARG A 57 -10.99 -9.73 -4.88
N LEU A 58 -10.74 -10.79 -5.64
CA LEU A 58 -11.76 -11.50 -6.43
C LEU A 58 -12.49 -12.56 -5.60
N GLY A 59 -11.91 -12.96 -4.47
CA GLY A 59 -12.49 -13.92 -3.53
C GLY A 59 -11.70 -13.96 -2.22
N LYS A 60 -12.05 -14.89 -1.33
CA LYS A 60 -11.37 -14.99 -0.02
C LYS A 60 -9.86 -15.25 -0.16
N SER A 61 -9.50 -16.13 -1.08
CA SER A 61 -8.13 -16.53 -1.42
C SER A 61 -7.85 -16.38 -2.93
N VAL A 62 -8.59 -15.48 -3.59
CA VAL A 62 -8.36 -15.15 -5.00
C VAL A 62 -8.07 -13.66 -5.08
N ILE A 63 -6.85 -13.34 -5.52
CA ILE A 63 -6.35 -11.97 -5.59
C ILE A 63 -5.76 -11.72 -6.97
N ALA A 64 -5.95 -10.52 -7.48
CA ALA A 64 -5.31 -10.08 -8.71
C ALA A 64 -4.42 -8.86 -8.41
N VAL A 65 -3.27 -8.82 -9.06
CA VAL A 65 -2.28 -7.74 -8.94
C VAL A 65 -1.81 -7.32 -10.33
N PRO A 66 -1.22 -6.13 -10.50
CA PRO A 66 -0.53 -5.79 -11.73
C PRO A 66 0.59 -6.77 -12.00
N LYS A 67 0.76 -7.18 -13.26
CA LYS A 67 1.82 -8.13 -13.63
C LYS A 67 3.24 -7.67 -13.23
N LYS A 68 3.45 -6.35 -13.05
CA LYS A 68 4.73 -5.78 -12.60
C LYS A 68 5.10 -6.17 -11.16
N THR A 69 4.11 -6.44 -10.30
CA THR A 69 4.32 -6.83 -8.89
C THR A 69 4.33 -8.36 -8.73
N GLN A 70 4.34 -9.09 -9.84
CA GLN A 70 4.36 -10.56 -9.84
C GLN A 70 5.51 -11.11 -8.99
N GLY A 71 6.74 -10.57 -9.15
CA GLY A 71 7.91 -11.09 -8.44
C GLY A 71 7.80 -10.99 -6.91
N GLU A 72 7.16 -9.94 -6.39
CA GLU A 72 6.94 -9.76 -4.95
C GLU A 72 5.93 -10.78 -4.42
N MET A 73 4.88 -11.05 -5.20
CA MET A 73 3.86 -12.05 -4.87
C MET A 73 4.40 -13.49 -4.98
N ASP A 74 5.12 -13.81 -6.06
CA ASP A 74 5.75 -15.11 -6.25
C ASP A 74 6.71 -15.39 -5.09
N GLY A 75 7.59 -14.43 -4.78
CA GLY A 75 8.52 -14.54 -3.65
C GLY A 75 7.83 -14.72 -2.29
N PHE A 76 6.67 -14.11 -2.09
CA PHE A 76 5.88 -14.32 -0.87
C PHE A 76 5.32 -15.75 -0.78
N PHE A 77 4.76 -16.29 -1.86
CA PHE A 77 4.20 -17.65 -1.85
C PHE A 77 5.29 -18.73 -1.82
N GLU A 78 6.46 -18.47 -2.39
CA GLU A 78 7.62 -19.39 -2.42
C GLU A 78 8.42 -19.41 -1.10
N ASP A 79 8.11 -18.54 -0.14
CA ASP A 79 8.82 -18.47 1.13
C ASP A 79 8.71 -19.79 1.90
N SER A 80 9.87 -20.43 2.10
CA SER A 80 10.02 -21.72 2.80
C SER A 80 9.48 -21.75 4.24
N ARG A 81 9.23 -20.59 4.86
CA ARG A 81 8.58 -20.49 6.18
C ARG A 81 7.13 -20.96 6.12
N TRP A 82 6.49 -20.92 4.95
CA TRP A 82 5.15 -21.42 4.75
C TRP A 82 5.11 -22.95 4.66
N GLY A 83 3.96 -23.52 5.03
CA GLY A 83 3.70 -24.92 4.76
C GLY A 83 3.27 -25.13 3.30
N PRO A 84 2.81 -26.33 2.94
CA PRO A 84 2.28 -26.60 1.61
C PRO A 84 1.11 -25.66 1.27
N ILE A 85 1.12 -25.11 0.05
CA ILE A 85 0.09 -24.23 -0.51
C ILE A 85 -0.28 -24.78 -1.87
N ASP A 86 -1.58 -24.99 -2.11
CA ASP A 86 -2.08 -25.26 -3.46
C ASP A 86 -2.23 -23.93 -4.17
N LEU A 87 -1.20 -23.54 -4.94
CA LEU A 87 -1.15 -22.26 -5.64
C LEU A 87 -1.43 -22.44 -7.13
N TYR A 88 -2.45 -21.75 -7.61
CA TYR A 88 -2.74 -21.58 -9.03
C TYR A 88 -2.54 -20.13 -9.40
N SER A 89 -1.82 -19.88 -10.50
CA SER A 89 -1.64 -18.54 -11.01
C SER A 89 -1.77 -18.47 -12.52
N PHE A 90 -2.43 -17.43 -13.01
CA PHE A 90 -2.70 -17.22 -14.42
C PHE A 90 -2.81 -15.73 -14.73
N ASP A 91 -2.62 -15.40 -16.02
CA ASP A 91 -2.74 -14.02 -16.48
C ASP A 91 -4.20 -13.71 -16.79
N GLY A 92 -4.65 -12.51 -16.41
CA GLY A 92 -6.01 -12.05 -16.60
C GLY A 92 -6.09 -10.65 -17.20
N ILE A 93 -7.21 -10.37 -17.87
CA ILE A 93 -7.59 -9.01 -18.27
C ILE A 93 -8.72 -8.58 -17.34
N LEU A 94 -8.51 -7.46 -16.64
CA LEU A 94 -9.50 -6.87 -15.75
C LEU A 94 -10.02 -5.57 -16.36
N PRO A 95 -11.28 -5.18 -16.05
CA PRO A 95 -11.84 -3.90 -16.45
C PRO A 95 -10.91 -2.72 -16.08
N SER A 96 -10.90 -1.67 -16.90
CA SER A 96 -10.11 -0.46 -16.63
C SER A 96 -10.52 0.20 -15.31
N GLU A 97 -11.82 0.25 -15.03
CA GLU A 97 -12.38 0.84 -13.82
C GLU A 97 -11.88 0.13 -12.55
N ASP A 98 -11.89 -1.20 -12.53
CA ASP A 98 -11.39 -1.98 -11.39
C ASP A 98 -9.89 -1.74 -11.16
N ARG A 99 -9.11 -1.65 -12.25
CA ARG A 99 -7.67 -1.36 -12.16
C ARG A 99 -7.40 0.05 -11.63
N MET A 100 -8.17 1.05 -12.08
CA MET A 100 -8.06 2.41 -11.56
C MET A 100 -8.42 2.45 -10.07
N LYS A 101 -9.53 1.82 -9.70
CA LYS A 101 -9.96 1.73 -8.30
C LYS A 101 -8.90 1.08 -7.41
N ALA A 102 -8.27 -0.01 -7.87
CA ALA A 102 -7.19 -0.67 -7.13
C ALA A 102 -5.98 0.25 -6.89
N MET A 103 -5.66 1.14 -7.84
CA MET A 103 -4.61 2.15 -7.66
C MET A 103 -5.00 3.22 -6.62
N GLU A 104 -6.24 3.69 -6.67
CA GLU A 104 -6.77 4.69 -5.73
C GLU A 104 -6.90 4.14 -4.30
N ASP A 105 -7.30 2.88 -4.17
CA ASP A 105 -7.38 2.15 -2.90
C ASP A 105 -5.96 2.03 -2.32
N ALA A 106 -4.96 1.58 -3.11
CA ALA A 106 -3.57 1.52 -2.66
C ALA A 106 -3.02 2.90 -2.23
N LEU A 107 -3.30 3.96 -2.99
CA LEU A 107 -2.93 5.33 -2.62
C LEU A 107 -3.53 5.75 -1.26
N SER A 108 -4.71 5.23 -0.94
CA SER A 108 -5.44 5.51 0.30
C SER A 108 -5.01 4.62 1.47
N GLU A 109 -4.30 3.51 1.23
CA GLU A 109 -3.86 2.55 2.26
C GLU A 109 -2.37 2.63 2.61
N ILE A 110 -1.52 3.05 1.68
CA ILE A 110 -0.07 3.18 1.91
C ILE A 110 0.18 4.22 3.02
N MET A 111 0.85 3.83 4.10
CA MET A 111 1.19 4.71 5.22
C MET A 111 2.53 5.41 4.97
N VAL A 112 2.57 6.73 5.22
CA VAL A 112 3.77 7.58 5.07
C VAL A 112 4.25 8.14 6.42
N GLY A 113 3.46 7.94 7.48
CA GLY A 113 3.77 8.28 8.88
C GLY A 113 3.04 7.33 9.84
N GLU A 114 2.96 7.71 11.12
CA GLU A 114 2.26 6.90 12.13
C GLU A 114 0.74 6.87 11.91
N ASP A 115 0.16 7.96 11.41
CA ASP A 115 -1.28 8.18 11.35
C ASP A 115 -1.79 8.69 9.98
N ARG A 116 -0.90 8.82 8.99
CA ARG A 116 -1.24 9.39 7.67
C ARG A 116 -0.95 8.44 6.53
N THR A 117 -1.94 8.33 5.66
CA THR A 117 -1.86 7.64 4.38
C THR A 117 -1.23 8.55 3.33
N LEU A 118 -0.66 7.98 2.28
CA LEU A 118 -0.03 8.70 1.18
C LEU A 118 -0.99 9.73 0.57
N LYS A 119 -2.25 9.33 0.34
CA LYS A 119 -3.31 10.26 -0.10
C LYS A 119 -3.47 11.46 0.83
N SER A 120 -3.68 11.21 2.12
CA SER A 120 -3.91 12.26 3.12
C SER A 120 -2.72 13.20 3.29
N GLU A 121 -1.50 12.66 3.21
CA GLU A 121 -0.27 13.45 3.35
C GLU A 121 -0.01 14.29 2.10
N ILE A 122 -0.27 13.77 0.90
CA ILE A 122 -0.26 14.56 -0.34
C ILE A 122 -1.24 15.73 -0.21
N ASP A 123 -2.48 15.46 0.20
CA ASP A 123 -3.51 16.50 0.32
C ASP A 123 -3.13 17.55 1.38
N ALA A 124 -2.54 17.12 2.51
CA ALA A 124 -2.04 18.02 3.55
C ALA A 124 -0.90 18.93 3.06
N LEU A 125 0.11 18.36 2.38
CA LEU A 125 1.26 19.12 1.86
C LEU A 125 0.84 20.09 0.76
N LEU A 126 -0.07 19.69 -0.15
CA LEU A 126 -0.62 20.58 -1.17
C LEU A 126 -1.44 21.72 -0.55
N SER A 127 -2.15 21.44 0.56
CA SER A 127 -2.86 22.48 1.30
C SER A 127 -1.90 23.49 1.92
N LEU A 128 -0.79 23.04 2.52
CA LEU A 128 0.26 23.92 3.04
C LEU A 128 0.92 24.74 1.93
N GLU A 129 1.22 24.11 0.79
CA GLU A 129 1.81 24.77 -0.37
C GLU A 129 0.90 25.89 -0.91
N SER A 130 -0.40 25.61 -1.08
CA SER A 130 -1.35 26.61 -1.58
C SER A 130 -1.50 27.83 -0.67
N ARG A 131 -1.15 27.68 0.62
CA ARG A 131 -1.16 28.73 1.64
C ARG A 131 0.23 29.37 1.86
N ASN A 132 1.24 28.98 1.07
CA ASN A 132 2.65 29.35 1.27
C ASN A 132 3.13 29.10 2.71
N SER A 133 2.65 28.00 3.32
CA SER A 133 2.93 27.62 4.71
C SER A 133 3.81 26.37 4.82
N LEU A 134 4.34 25.87 3.70
CA LEU A 134 5.41 24.88 3.71
C LEU A 134 6.70 25.55 4.17
N ASP A 135 7.40 24.91 5.08
CA ASP A 135 8.68 25.37 5.61
C ASP A 135 9.81 24.33 5.37
N PRO A 136 11.08 24.67 5.66
CA PRO A 136 12.19 23.73 5.48
C PRO A 136 12.08 22.47 6.37
N GLU A 137 11.37 22.55 7.51
CA GLU A 137 11.13 21.37 8.34
C GLU A 137 10.22 20.39 7.60
N ASP A 138 9.37 20.81 6.67
CA ASP A 138 8.51 19.91 5.88
C ASP A 138 9.23 19.17 4.75
N GLU A 139 10.48 19.51 4.43
CA GLU A 139 11.23 18.92 3.30
C GLU A 139 11.29 17.38 3.38
N HIS A 140 11.55 16.84 4.57
CA HIS A 140 11.64 15.40 4.77
C HIS A 140 10.29 14.69 4.55
N ARG A 141 9.17 15.37 4.83
CA ARG A 141 7.80 14.86 4.59
C ARG A 141 7.53 14.84 3.09
N VAL A 142 7.87 15.93 2.39
CA VAL A 142 7.73 16.03 0.94
C VAL A 142 8.54 14.93 0.25
N ARG A 143 9.83 14.76 0.60
CA ARG A 143 10.68 13.73 0.01
C ARG A 143 10.08 12.33 0.17
N ARG A 144 9.63 12.00 1.39
CA ARG A 144 9.02 10.70 1.68
C ARG A 144 7.75 10.46 0.86
N VAL A 145 6.90 11.47 0.70
CA VAL A 145 5.70 11.39 -0.14
C VAL A 145 6.06 11.16 -1.60
N LEU A 146 7.05 11.88 -2.12
CA LEU A 146 7.47 11.74 -3.51
C LEU A 146 8.07 10.35 -3.78
N GLU A 147 8.92 9.85 -2.89
CA GLU A 147 9.48 8.49 -2.96
C GLU A 147 8.36 7.43 -2.99
N ARG A 148 7.40 7.50 -2.06
CA ARG A 148 6.29 6.54 -1.99
C ARG A 148 5.33 6.66 -3.18
N ALA A 149 5.08 7.87 -3.67
CA ALA A 149 4.29 8.06 -4.88
C ALA A 149 5.00 7.45 -6.10
N GLU A 150 6.33 7.58 -6.20
CA GLU A 150 7.12 6.97 -7.27
C GLU A 150 7.09 5.44 -7.23
N GLU A 151 7.21 4.85 -6.04
CA GLU A 151 7.03 3.39 -5.84
C GLU A 151 5.67 2.92 -6.34
N LEU A 152 4.58 3.60 -5.96
CA LEU A 152 3.23 3.26 -6.42
C LEU A 152 3.08 3.42 -7.95
N MET A 153 3.63 4.48 -8.53
CA MET A 153 3.58 4.71 -9.99
C MET A 153 4.35 3.65 -10.78
N ARG A 154 5.41 3.05 -10.23
CA ARG A 154 6.08 1.92 -10.90
C ARG A 154 5.11 0.75 -11.11
N CYS A 155 4.19 0.56 -10.17
CA CYS A 155 3.18 -0.49 -10.17
C CYS A 155 1.90 -0.14 -10.93
N ASP A 156 1.87 0.99 -11.66
CA ASP A 156 0.67 1.44 -12.35
C ASP A 156 0.04 0.36 -13.23
N TRP A 157 -1.23 0.07 -12.91
CA TRP A 157 -2.04 -0.97 -13.52
C TRP A 157 -3.00 -0.45 -14.59
N THR A 158 -3.17 0.87 -14.70
CA THR A 158 -4.10 1.51 -15.63
C THR A 158 -3.61 1.40 -17.08
N GLY A 159 -4.52 1.60 -18.04
CA GLY A 159 -4.13 1.71 -19.45
C GLY A 159 -3.30 2.97 -19.65
N GLY A 160 -2.19 2.89 -20.41
CA GLY A 160 -1.42 4.08 -20.78
C GLY A 160 -0.82 4.91 -19.63
N ALA A 161 -0.74 4.37 -18.41
CA ALA A 161 -0.27 5.08 -17.21
C ALA A 161 -1.13 6.29 -16.78
N GLU A 162 -2.43 6.25 -17.06
CA GLU A 162 -3.41 7.28 -16.67
C GLU A 162 -3.32 7.67 -15.18
N PHE A 163 -3.22 6.69 -14.28
CA PHE A 163 -3.09 6.95 -12.85
C PHE A 163 -1.79 7.70 -12.53
N SER A 164 -0.65 7.23 -13.06
CA SER A 164 0.65 7.87 -12.85
C SER A 164 0.69 9.28 -13.39
N GLU A 165 0.10 9.54 -14.56
CA GLU A 165 0.02 10.89 -15.12
C GLU A 165 -0.84 11.82 -14.26
N GLY A 166 -1.97 11.32 -13.75
CA GLY A 166 -2.81 12.04 -12.78
C GLY A 166 -2.03 12.38 -11.51
N LEU A 167 -1.38 11.39 -10.91
CA LEU A 167 -0.62 11.55 -9.67
C LEU A 167 0.59 12.47 -9.86
N ARG A 168 1.35 12.34 -10.96
CA ARG A 168 2.47 13.24 -11.28
C ARG A 168 2.04 14.69 -11.38
N ARG A 169 0.93 14.96 -12.07
CA ARG A 169 0.38 16.32 -12.17
C ARG A 169 0.03 16.85 -10.79
N LYS A 170 -0.65 16.04 -9.97
CA LYS A 170 -1.07 16.40 -8.61
C LYS A 170 0.10 16.77 -7.70
N ILE A 171 1.20 16.02 -7.74
CA ILE A 171 2.38 16.24 -6.86
C ILE A 171 3.48 17.11 -7.50
N SER A 172 3.24 17.66 -8.70
CA SER A 172 4.27 18.36 -9.48
C SER A 172 4.85 19.60 -8.80
N SER A 173 4.01 20.33 -8.06
CA SER A 173 4.39 21.55 -7.33
C SER A 173 5.34 21.23 -6.17
N LEU A 174 5.05 20.15 -5.43
CA LEU A 174 5.86 19.66 -4.32
C LEU A 174 7.31 19.33 -4.71
N LYS A 175 7.60 18.93 -5.96
CA LYS A 175 8.96 18.59 -6.41
C LYS A 175 9.97 19.73 -6.25
N ARG A 176 9.50 20.97 -6.30
CA ARG A 176 10.35 22.17 -6.15
C ARG A 176 11.02 22.23 -4.78
N TRP A 177 10.41 21.63 -3.77
CA TRP A 177 10.91 21.57 -2.40
C TRP A 177 12.01 20.52 -2.18
N THR A 178 12.25 19.67 -3.18
CA THR A 178 13.31 18.64 -3.14
C THR A 178 14.48 18.93 -4.09
N SER A 179 14.45 20.06 -4.80
CA SER A 179 15.42 20.43 -5.84
C SER A 179 16.61 21.24 -5.34
N GLN A 180 16.91 21.22 -4.04
CA GLN A 180 18.04 21.94 -3.43
C GLN A 180 19.25 21.06 -3.08
N VAL A 181 19.40 19.89 -3.71
CA VAL A 181 20.62 19.06 -3.61
C VAL A 181 21.28 18.92 -4.97
#